data_AF-A0A932U817-F1
#
_entry.id   AF-A0A932U817-F1
#
_cell.length_a   1.000
_cell.length_b   1.000
_cell.length_c   1.000
_cell.angle_alpha   90.00
_cell.angle_beta   90.00
_cell.angle_gamma   90.00
#
_symmetry.space_group_name_H-M   'P 1'
#
loop_
_entity.id
_entity.type
_entity.pdbx_description
1 polymer ?
#
loop_
_entity_poly.entity_id
_entity_poly.type
_entity_poly.pdbx_seq_one_letter_code
_entity_poly.pdbx_strand_id
1 'polypeptide(L)'
;AHLARRSAQRPLARGPRLRPLALSCSGGLTFRGNLHAPGREYLRIIYGPEYTTPENLDRLRSRGLSAKRSLALRAYARGVEALERVVRREPLRRVHECVFGVLALESEPVDPRL
;
A
#
# COMPACT_ATOMS: atom_id res chain seq x y z
N ALA A 1 39.84 2.18 -19.03
CA ALA A 1 38.51 1.66 -19.45
C ALA A 1 37.84 0.84 -18.34
N HIS A 2 37.72 1.36 -17.10
CA HIS A 2 37.23 0.61 -15.93
C HIS A 2 36.01 1.22 -15.21
N LEU A 3 35.49 2.37 -15.68
CA LEU A 3 34.42 3.11 -14.99
C LEU A 3 32.99 2.86 -15.51
N ALA A 4 32.81 2.05 -16.55
CA ALA A 4 31.50 1.88 -17.22
C ALA A 4 30.70 0.63 -16.80
N ARG A 5 31.17 -0.16 -15.81
CA ARG A 5 30.51 -1.43 -15.39
C ARG A 5 29.88 -1.42 -13.99
N ARG A 6 29.64 -0.24 -13.40
CA ARG A 6 28.96 -0.12 -12.09
C ARG A 6 27.45 0.16 -12.17
N SER A 7 26.86 0.20 -13.36
CA SER A 7 25.41 0.43 -13.55
C SER A 7 24.54 -0.85 -13.44
N ALA A 8 25.14 -2.04 -13.35
CA ALA A 8 24.44 -3.32 -13.51
C ALA A 8 23.98 -3.99 -12.20
N GLN A 9 24.20 -3.38 -11.03
CA GLN A 9 23.78 -3.96 -9.75
C GLN A 9 23.12 -2.91 -8.85
N ARG A 10 22.10 -2.21 -9.36
CA ARG A 10 21.11 -1.63 -8.44
C ARG A 10 20.26 -2.80 -7.93
N PRO A 11 20.16 -3.02 -6.61
CA PRO A 11 19.35 -4.11 -6.09
C PRO A 11 17.93 -3.96 -6.62
N LEU A 12 17.27 -5.09 -6.94
CA LEU A 12 15.84 -5.21 -7.25
C LEU A 12 15.00 -4.85 -6.01
N ALA A 13 15.26 -3.69 -5.42
CA ALA A 13 14.54 -3.19 -4.29
C ALA A 13 13.16 -2.77 -4.78
N ARG A 14 12.13 -3.16 -4.04
CA ARG A 14 10.73 -2.75 -4.24
C ARG A 14 10.54 -1.22 -4.19
N GLY A 15 11.58 -0.42 -4.00
CA GLY A 15 11.51 1.03 -3.84
C GLY A 15 11.14 1.44 -2.41
N PRO A 16 11.27 2.74 -2.09
CA PRO A 16 10.98 3.27 -0.77
C PRO A 16 9.49 3.14 -0.43
N ARG A 17 9.19 2.84 0.84
CA ARG A 17 7.87 3.03 1.43
C ARG A 17 7.88 4.34 2.20
N LEU A 18 7.08 5.30 1.75
CA LEU A 18 6.93 6.57 2.43
C LEU A 18 5.99 6.36 3.62
N ARG A 19 6.51 6.55 4.83
CA ARG A 19 5.74 6.49 6.09
C ARG A 19 5.45 7.91 6.57
N PRO A 20 4.19 8.27 6.90
CA PRO A 20 3.92 9.53 7.58
C PRO A 20 4.56 9.49 8.98
N LEU A 21 5.07 10.64 9.43
CA LEU A 21 5.74 10.78 10.73
C LEU A 21 4.77 10.71 11.92
N ALA A 22 3.47 10.86 11.67
CA ALA A 22 2.44 10.81 12.70
C ALA A 22 1.41 9.71 12.39
N LEU A 23 1.21 8.82 13.36
CA LEU A 23 0.16 7.79 13.41
C LEU A 23 -1.15 8.35 14.01
N SER A 24 -1.12 9.59 14.51
CA SER A 24 -2.15 10.14 15.41
C SER A 24 -3.51 10.32 14.73
N CYS A 25 -4.49 9.56 15.23
CA CYS A 25 -5.92 9.76 15.01
C CYS A 25 -6.48 10.67 16.11
N SER A 26 -6.19 11.96 16.07
CA SER A 26 -6.86 12.94 16.94
C SER A 26 -7.40 14.11 16.10
N GLY A 27 -8.70 14.07 15.81
CA GLY A 27 -9.46 15.26 15.37
C GLY A 27 -9.52 15.58 13.88
N GLY A 28 -9.24 14.64 12.98
CA GLY A 28 -9.44 14.84 11.53
C GLY A 28 -8.86 13.70 10.70
N LEU A 29 -9.67 13.10 9.83
CA LEU A 29 -9.29 11.96 8.98
C LEU A 29 -8.32 12.39 7.87
N THR A 30 -7.04 12.54 8.20
CA THR A 30 -5.96 12.61 7.19
C THR A 30 -4.91 11.54 7.45
N PHE A 31 -5.31 10.28 7.35
CA PHE A 31 -4.35 9.19 7.18
C PHE A 31 -3.70 9.33 5.81
N ARG A 32 -2.53 9.96 5.77
CA ARG A 32 -1.59 9.87 4.66
C ARG A 32 -0.95 8.48 4.73
N GLY A 33 -1.68 7.46 4.29
CA GLY A 33 -1.23 6.08 4.34
C GLY A 33 0.13 5.85 3.70
N ASN A 34 0.74 4.71 4.01
CA ASN A 34 2.04 4.35 3.47
C ASN A 34 1.98 4.22 1.96
N LEU A 35 2.60 5.16 1.24
CA LEU A 35 2.66 5.11 -0.21
C LEU A 35 3.85 4.24 -0.63
N HIS A 36 3.57 3.19 -1.39
CA HIS A 36 4.61 2.40 -2.02
C HIS A 36 4.98 3.06 -3.36
N ALA A 37 6.23 3.49 -3.50
CA ALA A 37 6.76 4.03 -4.74
C ALA A 37 7.73 2.99 -5.34
N PRO A 38 7.24 2.06 -6.18
CA PRO A 38 8.08 1.04 -6.76
C PRO A 38 9.12 1.61 -7.72
N GLY A 39 10.34 1.07 -7.66
CA GLY A 39 11.42 1.43 -8.58
C GLY A 39 11.13 1.01 -10.03
N ARG A 40 11.84 1.63 -10.98
CA ARG A 40 11.69 1.39 -12.42
C ARG A 40 11.85 -0.09 -12.77
N GLU A 41 12.93 -0.71 -12.31
CA GLU A 41 13.23 -2.14 -12.52
C GLU A 41 12.19 -3.06 -11.86
N TYR A 42 11.60 -2.66 -10.73
CA TYR A 42 10.57 -3.46 -10.07
C TYR A 42 9.23 -3.40 -10.82
N LEU A 43 8.90 -2.26 -11.42
CA LEU A 43 7.71 -2.13 -12.28
C LEU A 43 7.81 -2.99 -13.55
N ARG A 44 9.02 -3.26 -14.07
CA ARG A 44 9.21 -4.24 -15.17
C ARG A 44 8.76 -5.64 -14.80
N ILE A 45 8.95 -6.04 -13.54
CA ILE A 45 8.53 -7.37 -13.06
C ILE A 45 6.99 -7.44 -12.98
N ILE A 46 6.33 -6.33 -12.60
CA ILE A 46 4.87 -6.30 -12.42
C ILE A 46 4.12 -6.14 -13.76
N TYR A 47 4.60 -5.25 -14.63
CA TYR A 47 3.91 -4.83 -15.85
C TYR A 47 4.55 -5.34 -17.14
N GLY A 48 5.69 -6.03 -17.06
CA GLY A 48 6.45 -6.51 -18.22
C GLY A 48 7.55 -5.54 -18.68
N PRO A 49 8.48 -6.00 -19.54
CA PRO A 49 9.60 -5.19 -20.01
C PRO A 49 9.17 -4.02 -20.92
N GLU A 50 8.04 -4.12 -21.62
CA GLU A 50 7.49 -3.12 -22.54
C GLU A 50 6.73 -1.99 -21.84
N TYR A 51 6.63 -2.00 -20.50
CA TYR A 51 5.87 -0.99 -19.77
C TYR A 51 6.42 0.44 -19.92
N THR A 52 7.64 0.60 -20.47
CA THR A 52 8.27 1.90 -20.71
C THR A 52 7.81 2.61 -21.98
N THR A 53 7.00 1.97 -22.84
CA THR A 53 6.44 2.65 -24.02
C THR A 53 5.47 3.76 -23.58
N PRO A 54 5.43 4.91 -24.28
CA PRO A 54 4.61 6.05 -23.88
C PRO A 54 3.12 5.69 -23.78
N GLU A 55 2.61 4.82 -24.64
CA GLU A 55 1.21 4.36 -24.62
C GLU A 55 0.88 3.58 -23.34
N ASN A 56 1.81 2.76 -22.85
CA ASN A 56 1.65 2.01 -21.60
C ASN A 56 1.79 2.92 -20.38
N LEU A 57 2.69 3.90 -20.43
CA LEU A 57 2.87 4.86 -19.34
C LEU A 57 1.63 5.74 -19.14
N ASP A 58 0.99 6.19 -20.21
CA ASP A 58 -0.22 7.01 -20.12
C ASP A 58 -1.39 6.22 -19.53
N ARG A 59 -1.55 4.95 -19.92
CA ARG A 59 -2.52 4.01 -19.32
C ARG A 59 -2.25 3.75 -17.84
N LEU A 60 -0.97 3.62 -17.45
CA LEU A 60 -0.59 3.40 -16.05
C LEU A 60 -0.76 4.65 -15.18
N ARG A 61 -0.68 5.85 -15.76
CA ARG A 61 -0.96 7.11 -15.04
C ARG A 61 -2.44 7.29 -14.72
N SER A 62 -3.33 6.85 -15.61
CA SER A 62 -4.79 6.94 -15.41
C SER A 62 -5.36 5.91 -14.43
N ARG A 63 -4.53 5.10 -13.76
CA ARG A 63 -5.02 4.06 -12.84
C ARG A 63 -5.73 4.65 -11.61
N GLY A 64 -6.89 4.09 -11.28
CA GLY A 64 -7.72 4.52 -10.15
C GLY A 64 -7.15 4.11 -8.80
N LEU A 65 -6.32 4.96 -8.18
CA LEU A 65 -5.76 4.72 -6.83
C LEU A 65 -6.77 4.97 -5.71
N SER A 66 -7.91 5.59 -6.00
CA SER A 66 -8.88 6.04 -4.99
C SER A 66 -9.54 4.89 -4.25
N ALA A 67 -9.91 3.81 -4.94
CA ALA A 67 -10.54 2.64 -4.33
C ALA A 67 -9.60 1.92 -3.36
N LYS A 68 -8.34 1.71 -3.74
CA LYS A 68 -7.34 1.11 -2.84
C LYS A 68 -7.04 1.99 -1.62
N ARG A 69 -7.04 3.32 -1.80
CA ARG A 69 -6.88 4.27 -0.69
C ARG A 69 -8.06 4.22 0.28
N SER A 70 -9.30 4.20 -0.22
CA SER A 70 -10.49 4.13 0.64
C SER A 70 -10.58 2.79 1.38
N LEU A 71 -10.18 1.69 0.74
CA LEU A 71 -10.05 0.39 1.37
C LEU A 71 -9.01 0.37 2.48
N ALA A 72 -7.80 0.86 2.20
CA ALA A 72 -6.73 0.94 3.19
C ALA A 72 -7.12 1.81 4.40
N LEU A 73 -7.87 2.90 4.18
CA LEU A 73 -8.40 3.75 5.24
C LEU A 73 -9.40 3.00 6.14
N ARG A 74 -10.35 2.29 5.54
CA ARG A 74 -11.35 1.49 6.28
C ARG A 74 -10.69 0.37 7.08
N ALA A 75 -9.73 -0.35 6.47
CA ALA A 75 -8.99 -1.41 7.12
C ALA A 75 -8.15 -0.87 8.30
N TYR A 76 -7.48 0.28 8.11
CA TYR A 76 -6.71 0.92 9.17
C TYR A 76 -7.59 1.33 10.35
N ALA A 77 -8.74 1.96 10.11
CA ALA A 77 -9.66 2.35 11.17
C ALA A 77 -10.17 1.14 11.98
N ARG A 78 -10.50 0.02 11.32
CA ARG A 78 -10.90 -1.22 12.00
C ARG A 78 -9.75 -1.85 12.80
N GLY A 79 -8.51 -1.75 12.30
CA GLY A 79 -7.33 -2.22 13.01
C GLY A 79 -7.03 -1.42 14.27
N VAL A 80 -7.14 -0.08 14.22
CA VAL A 80 -6.98 0.78 15.40
C VAL A 80 -8.06 0.48 16.44
N GLU A 81 -9.32 0.37 16.02
CA GLU A 81 -10.43 0.00 16.91
C GLU A 81 -10.21 -1.37 17.57
N ALA A 82 -9.74 -2.37 16.82
CA ALA A 82 -9.43 -3.68 17.38
C ALA A 82 -8.34 -3.59 18.46
N LEU A 83 -7.30 -2.79 18.23
CA LEU A 83 -6.21 -2.59 19.18
C LEU A 83 -6.69 -1.88 20.45
N GLU A 84 -7.51 -0.84 20.32
CA GLU A 84 -8.10 -0.14 21.47
C GLU A 84 -8.93 -1.07 22.35
N ARG A 85 -9.76 -1.95 21.73
CA ARG A 85 -10.57 -2.93 22.46
C ARG A 85 -9.73 -3.99 23.18
N VAL A 86 -8.61 -4.41 22.57
CA VAL A 86 -7.65 -5.31 23.22
C VAL A 86 -7.03 -4.65 24.45
N VAL A 87 -6.60 -3.38 24.34
CA VAL A 87 -6.05 -2.61 25.46
C VAL A 87 -7.07 -2.44 26.58
N ARG A 88 -8.35 -2.24 26.25
CA ARG A 88 -9.47 -2.16 27.21
C ARG A 88 -9.90 -3.51 27.79
N ARG A 89 -9.28 -4.62 27.39
CA ARG A 89 -9.60 -6.00 27.83
C ARG A 89 -11.06 -6.40 27.59
N GLU A 90 -11.63 -5.93 26.47
CA GLU A 90 -12.96 -6.34 26.04
C GLU A 90 -13.03 -7.82 25.67
N PRO A 91 -14.22 -8.46 25.72
CA PRO A 91 -14.36 -9.86 25.34
C PRO A 91 -13.94 -10.12 23.89
N LEU A 92 -13.25 -11.25 23.66
CA LEU A 92 -12.66 -11.62 22.37
C LEU A 92 -13.62 -11.52 21.18
N ARG A 93 -14.92 -11.76 21.38
CA ARG A 93 -15.95 -11.60 20.35
C ARG A 93 -15.96 -10.20 19.72
N ARG A 94 -15.78 -9.15 20.52
CA ARG A 94 -15.80 -7.74 20.06
C ARG A 94 -14.51 -7.34 19.34
N VAL A 95 -13.39 -7.97 19.68
CA VAL A 95 -12.12 -7.81 18.98
C VAL A 95 -12.17 -8.51 17.62
N HIS A 96 -12.63 -9.77 17.62
CA HIS A 96 -12.75 -10.56 16.40
C HIS A 96 -13.71 -9.94 15.38
N GLU A 97 -14.79 -9.29 15.81
CA GLU A 97 -15.68 -8.54 14.93
C GLU A 97 -14.91 -7.51 14.07
N CYS A 98 -13.98 -6.75 14.66
CA CYS A 98 -13.17 -5.79 13.92
C CYS A 98 -12.14 -6.47 13.01
N VAL A 99 -11.52 -7.56 13.45
CA VAL A 99 -10.53 -8.33 12.66
C VAL A 99 -11.18 -9.00 11.44
N PHE A 100 -12.35 -9.63 11.62
CA PHE A 100 -13.13 -10.19 10.51
C PHE A 100 -13.59 -9.10 9.54
N GLY A 101 -13.90 -7.90 10.04
CA GLY A 101 -14.17 -6.73 9.20
C GLY A 101 -12.99 -6.37 8.29
N VAL A 102 -11.75 -6.47 8.76
CA VAL A 102 -10.55 -6.26 7.92
C VAL A 102 -10.44 -7.35 6.85
N LEU A 103 -10.61 -8.62 7.23
CA LEU A 103 -10.56 -9.74 6.28
C LEU A 103 -11.63 -9.65 5.18
N ALA A 104 -12.83 -9.17 5.54
CA ALA A 104 -13.89 -8.93 4.58
C ALA A 104 -13.53 -7.81 3.58
N LEU A 105 -12.89 -6.73 4.04
CA LEU A 105 -12.43 -5.63 3.18
C LEU A 105 -11.31 -6.06 2.23
N GLU A 106 -10.41 -6.95 2.65
CA GLU A 106 -9.36 -7.52 1.79
C GLU A 106 -9.92 -8.42 0.68
N SER A 107 -11.17 -8.90 0.83
CA SER A 107 -11.84 -9.73 -0.17
C SER A 107 -12.52 -8.91 -1.28
N GLU A 108 -12.61 -7.58 -1.14
CA GLU A 108 -13.15 -6.71 -2.19
C GLU A 108 -12.21 -6.73 -3.42
N PRO A 109 -12.72 -6.91 -4.65
CA PRO A 109 -11.87 -7.03 -5.83
C PRO A 109 -11.18 -5.70 -6.13
N VAL A 110 -9.86 -5.69 -5.98
CA VAL A 110 -8.98 -4.58 -6.36
C VAL A 110 -7.98 -5.09 -7.39
N ASP A 111 -7.51 -4.21 -8.27
CA ASP A 111 -6.43 -4.53 -9.21
C ASP A 111 -5.21 -5.11 -8.44
N PRO A 112 -4.83 -6.37 -8.68
CA PRO A 112 -3.73 -7.03 -7.96
C PRO A 112 -2.35 -6.39 -8.23
N ARG A 113 -2.26 -5.51 -9.22
CA ARG A 113 -1.01 -4.82 -9.59
C ARG A 113 -0.78 -3.53 -8.79
N LEU A 114 -1.77 -3.08 -8.02
CA LEU A 114 -1.68 -1.91 -7.15
C LEU A 114 -1.17 -2.28 -5.77
#